data_AF-A0A1U7V7T2-F1
#
_entry.id   AF-A0A1U7V7T2-F1
#
_cell.length_a   1.000
_cell.length_b   1.000
_cell.length_c   1.000
_cell.angle_alpha   90.00
_cell.angle_beta   90.00
_cell.angle_gamma   90.00
#
_symmetry.space_group_name_H-M   'P 1'
#
loop_
_entity.id
_entity.type
_entity.pdbx_description
1 polymer ?
#
loop_
_entity_poly.entity_id
_entity_poly.type
_entity_poly.pdbx_seq_one_letter_code
_entity_poly.pdbx_strand_id
1 'polypeptide(L)' 'MGIIRSSFSFISGTVCGIYIAQNYNVPNIRKLIQNALFKAKDVEEKYRKPPKPGDRL' A
#
# COMPACT_ATOMS: atom_id res chain seq x y z
N MET A 1 -16.74 12.11 30.38
CA MET A 1 -17.01 10.79 29.76
C MET A 1 -16.26 10.69 28.41
N GLY A 2 -14.93 10.61 28.42
CA GLY A 2 -14.11 11.16 27.32
C GLY A 2 -13.08 10.26 26.63
N ILE A 3 -12.89 9.00 27.02
CA ILE A 3 -11.80 8.16 26.44
C ILE A 3 -12.36 6.93 25.72
N ILE A 4 -13.26 6.18 26.35
CA ILE A 4 -13.84 4.95 25.76
C ILE A 4 -14.67 5.25 24.50
N ARG A 5 -15.42 6.36 24.47
CA ARG A 5 -16.21 6.76 23.29
C ARG A 5 -15.36 7.22 22.10
N SER A 6 -14.18 7.80 22.37
CA SER A 6 -13.26 8.26 21.33
C SER A 6 -12.45 7.10 20.74
N SER A 7 -11.97 6.20 21.61
CA SER A 7 -11.16 5.04 21.18
C SER A 7 -11.98 3.89 20.60
N PHE A 8 -13.31 3.92 20.68
CA PHE A 8 -14.18 2.87 20.15
C PHE A 8 -13.96 2.66 18.64
N SER A 9 -13.79 3.71 17.86
CA SER A 9 -13.51 3.61 16.42
C SER A 9 -12.16 2.93 16.14
N PHE A 10 -11.16 3.15 17.00
CA PHE A 10 -9.85 2.52 16.88
C PHE A 10 -9.90 1.03 17.23
N ILE A 11 -10.60 0.69 18.33
CA ILE A 11 -10.76 -0.71 18.78
C ILE A 11 -11.61 -1.49 17.77
N SER A 12 -12.75 -0.95 17.36
CA SER A 12 -13.61 -1.60 16.35
C SER A 12 -12.91 -1.76 15.01
N GLY A 13 -12.18 -0.74 14.54
CA GLY A 13 -11.35 -0.84 13.33
C GLY A 13 -10.28 -1.93 13.44
N THR A 14 -9.64 -2.06 14.61
CA THR A 14 -8.63 -3.09 14.87
C THR A 14 -9.25 -4.49 14.86
N VAL A 15 -10.38 -4.69 15.55
CA VAL A 15 -11.09 -5.97 15.59
C VAL A 15 -11.60 -6.38 14.20
N CYS A 16 -12.16 -5.44 13.44
CA CYS A 16 -12.56 -5.69 12.05
C CYS A 16 -11.35 -6.05 11.17
N GLY A 17 -10.22 -5.37 11.32
CA GLY A 17 -8.99 -5.68 10.59
C GLY A 17 -8.46 -7.08 10.91
N ILE A 18 -8.46 -7.46 12.19
CA ILE A 18 -8.07 -8.80 12.65
C ILE A 18 -9.02 -9.87 12.09
N TYR A 19 -10.34 -9.60 12.09
CA TYR A 19 -11.33 -10.53 11.55
C TYR A 19 -11.13 -10.76 10.04
N ILE A 20 -10.88 -9.70 9.27
CA ILE A 20 -10.59 -9.82 7.83
C ILE A 20 -9.28 -10.61 7.63
N ALA A 21 -8.25 -10.35 8.42
CA ALA A 21 -6.96 -11.03 8.32
C ALA A 21 -7.01 -12.53 8.67
N GLN A 22 -7.94 -12.92 9.56
CA GLN A 22 -8.14 -14.31 9.94
C GLN A 22 -9.14 -15.05 9.04
N ASN A 23 -10.19 -14.38 8.58
CA ASN A 23 -11.30 -15.01 7.86
C ASN A 23 -11.13 -15.02 6.33
N TYR A 24 -10.29 -14.14 5.80
CA TYR A 24 -9.81 -14.26 4.42
C TYR A 24 -8.39 -14.82 4.48
N ASN A 25 -8.10 -15.80 3.62
CA ASN A 25 -6.73 -16.25 3.38
C ASN A 25 -6.02 -15.11 2.63
N VAL A 26 -5.65 -14.04 3.35
CA VAL A 26 -5.18 -12.79 2.75
C VAL A 26 -3.96 -13.15 1.92
N PRO A 27 -4.07 -13.11 0.58
CA PRO A 27 -2.99 -13.55 -0.27
C PRO A 27 -1.79 -12.67 0.06
N ASN A 28 -0.68 -13.33 0.38
CA ASN A 28 0.53 -12.75 0.94
C ASN A 28 0.73 -11.30 0.47
N ILE A 29 0.38 -10.34 1.33
CA ILE A 29 0.31 -8.90 0.99
C ILE A 29 1.69 -8.43 0.49
N ARG A 30 2.76 -9.08 0.95
CA ARG A 30 4.12 -8.88 0.45
C ARG A 30 4.22 -9.15 -1.05
N LYS A 31 3.62 -10.23 -1.56
CA LYS A 31 3.59 -10.53 -3.01
C LYS A 31 2.80 -9.48 -3.79
N LEU A 32 1.68 -8.99 -3.25
CA LEU A 32 0.90 -7.91 -3.87
C LEU A 32 1.71 -6.61 -3.94
N ILE A 33 2.38 -6.24 -2.86
CA ILE A 33 3.25 -5.05 -2.81
C ILE A 33 4.43 -5.20 -3.76
N GLN A 34 5.10 -6.35 -3.78
CA GLN A 34 6.21 -6.61 -4.70
C GLN A 34 5.75 -6.54 -6.17
N ASN A 35 4.61 -7.14 -6.51
CA ASN A 35 4.04 -7.05 -7.85
C ASN A 35 3.64 -5.61 -8.22
N ALA A 36 3.09 -4.85 -7.27
CA ALA A 36 2.73 -3.45 -7.48
C ALA A 36 3.98 -2.58 -7.69
N LEU A 37 5.03 -2.77 -6.89
CA LEU A 37 6.31 -2.08 -7.06
C LEU A 37 6.98 -2.45 -8.39
N PHE A 38 6.94 -3.71 -8.78
CA PHE A 38 7.46 -4.17 -10.06
C PHE A 38 6.70 -3.54 -11.23
N LYS A 39 5.36 -3.54 -11.18
CA LYS A 39 4.54 -2.83 -12.18
C LYS A 39 4.77 -1.33 -12.18
N ALA A 40 4.97 -0.71 -11.02
CA ALA A 40 5.27 0.71 -10.94
C ALA A 40 6.62 1.04 -11.60
N LYS A 41 7.64 0.20 -11.40
CA LYS A 41 8.94 0.33 -12.09
C LYS A 41 8.83 0.13 -13.59
N ASP A 42 8.06 -0.86 -14.04
CA ASP A 42 7.81 -1.11 -15.47
C ASP A 42 7.12 0.09 -16.14
N VAL A 43 6.11 0.66 -15.46
CA VAL A 43 5.42 1.88 -15.89
C VAL A 43 6.38 3.07 -15.86
N GLU A 44 7.17 3.23 -14.80
CA GLU A 44 8.17 4.29 -14.70
C GLU A 44 9.17 4.20 -15.86
N GLU A 45 9.74 3.04 -16.14
CA GLU A 45 10.68 2.83 -17.24
C GLU A 45 10.05 3.10 -18.61
N LYS A 46 8.82 2.61 -18.82
CA LYS A 46 8.08 2.82 -20.08
C LYS A 46 7.74 4.29 -20.34
N TYR A 47 7.42 5.05 -19.30
CA TYR A 47 7.01 6.46 -19.42
C TYR A 47 8.10 7.46 -19.04
N ARG A 48 9.28 7.00 -18.60
CA ARG A 48 10.43 7.85 -18.34
C ARG A 48 10.85 8.51 -19.63
N LYS A 49 10.69 9.84 -19.71
CA LYS A 49 11.16 10.61 -20.85
C LYS A 49 12.68 10.39 -21.02
N PRO A 50 13.16 10.13 -22.24
CA PRO A 50 14.59 10.06 -22.49
C PRO A 50 15.23 11.41 -22.10
N PRO A 51 16.47 11.41 -21.58
CA PRO A 51 17.16 12.64 -21.22
C PRO A 51 17.25 13.57 -22.43
N LYS A 52 17.02 14.87 -22.21
CA LYS A 52 17.11 15.87 -23.28
C LYS A 52 18.56 15.91 -23.80
N PRO A 53 18.78 15.99 -25.12
CA PRO A 53 20.12 16.24 -25.66
C PRO A 53 20.53 17.68 -25.29
N GLY A 54 21.19 17.84 -24.14
CA GLY A 54 21.60 19.15 -23.60
C GLY A 54 22.06 19.14 -22.14
N ASP A 55 21.67 18.15 -21.34
CA ASP A 55 22.07 18.03 -19.92
C ASP A 55 23.43 17.30 -19.73
N ARG A 56 24.32 17.38 -20.72
CA ARG A 56 25.75 17.06 -20.60
C ARG A 56 26.54 18.29 -21.02
N LEU A 57 26.60 19.27 -20.13
CA LEU A 57 27.64 20.29 -20.10
C LEU A 57 28.33 20.21 -18.75
#